data_AF-A0ABD3XIV5-F1
#
_entry.id   AF-A0ABD3XIV5-F1
#
_cell.length_a   1.000
_cell.length_b   1.000
_cell.length_c   1.000
_cell.angle_alpha   90.00
_cell.angle_beta   90.00
_cell.angle_gamma   90.00
#
_symmetry.space_group_name_H-M   'P 1'
#
loop_
_entity.id
_entity.type
_entity.pdbx_description
1 polymer ?
#
loop_
_entity_poly.entity_id
_entity_poly.type
_entity_poly.pdbx_seq_one_letter_code
_entity_poly.pdbx_strand_id
1 'polypeptide(L)'
;GPDNVSLSREERHFYLKEHDIFAIDCFANCYPNCIFWWKGRVIIENQTLYIIFETRMAGQYACHVTNQETNITLVSDPITLYRDKK
;
A
#
# COMPACT_ATOMS: atom_id res chain seq x y z
N GLY A 1 1.20 -15.54 12.65
CA GLY A 1 1.66 -14.35 11.93
C GLY A 1 0.71 -14.05 10.78
N PRO A 2 0.94 -12.97 10.03
CA PRO A 2 0.14 -12.68 8.84
C PRO A 2 0.35 -13.74 7.76
N ASP A 3 -0.66 -13.95 6.92
CA ASP A 3 -0.66 -14.85 5.77
C ASP A 3 -1.51 -14.26 4.63
N ASN A 4 -1.27 -14.69 3.38
CA ASN A 4 -1.99 -14.27 2.17
C ASN A 4 -2.11 -12.74 1.99
N VAL A 5 -0.97 -12.03 2.07
CA VAL A 5 -0.95 -10.58 1.79
C VAL A 5 -1.33 -10.33 0.33
N SER A 6 -2.39 -9.57 0.11
CA SER A 6 -2.94 -9.28 -1.21
C SER A 6 -3.44 -7.83 -1.29
N LEU A 7 -3.61 -7.34 -2.52
CA LEU A 7 -4.09 -5.98 -2.78
C LEU A 7 -5.44 -6.04 -3.48
N SER A 8 -6.31 -5.05 -3.24
CA SER A 8 -7.66 -4.99 -3.84
C SER A 8 -7.67 -4.84 -5.36
N ARG A 9 -6.52 -4.51 -5.96
CA ARG A 9 -6.33 -4.37 -7.41
C ARG A 9 -5.19 -5.25 -7.87
N GLU A 10 -5.32 -5.86 -9.05
CA GLU A 10 -4.27 -6.65 -9.69
C GLU A 10 -3.23 -5.77 -10.40
N GLU A 11 -3.65 -4.61 -10.91
CA GLU A 11 -2.76 -3.63 -11.53
C GLU A 11 -1.62 -3.23 -10.56
N ARG A 12 -0.39 -3.15 -11.08
CA ARG A 12 0.81 -2.77 -10.32
C ARG A 12 1.41 -1.43 -10.77
N HIS A 13 0.89 -0.86 -11.86
CA HIS A 13 1.36 0.38 -12.43
C HIS A 13 0.18 1.33 -12.67
N PHE A 14 0.22 2.51 -12.07
CA PHE A 14 -0.84 3.50 -12.15
C PHE A 14 -0.27 4.83 -12.64
N TYR A 15 -0.95 5.47 -13.59
CA TYR A 15 -0.58 6.79 -14.10
C TYR A 15 -1.58 7.80 -13.57
N LEU A 16 -1.11 8.74 -12.76
CA LEU A 16 -1.94 9.71 -12.04
C LEU A 16 -1.53 11.14 -12.40
N LYS A 17 -2.52 12.02 -12.46
CA LYS A 17 -2.38 13.47 -12.60
C LYS A 17 -2.41 14.13 -11.23
N GLU A 18 -1.85 15.34 -11.15
CA GLU A 18 -1.89 16.14 -9.93
C GLU A 18 -3.35 16.30 -9.44
N HIS A 19 -3.58 16.06 -8.16
CA HIS A 19 -4.87 16.03 -7.46
C HIS A 19 -5.78 14.84 -7.77
N ASP A 20 -5.33 13.82 -8.52
CA ASP A 20 -6.08 12.57 -8.65
C ASP A 20 -6.23 11.89 -7.28
N ILE A 21 -7.42 11.36 -7.00
CA ILE A 21 -7.66 10.57 -5.80
C ILE A 21 -7.34 9.10 -6.12
N PHE A 22 -6.39 8.53 -5.39
CA PHE A 22 -6.00 7.13 -5.51
C PHE A 22 -6.28 6.39 -4.19
N ALA A 23 -6.92 5.23 -4.31
CA ALA A 23 -7.18 4.33 -3.20
C ALA A 23 -6.90 2.88 -3.61
N ILE A 24 -6.24 2.14 -2.73
CA ILE A 24 -6.06 0.69 -2.83
C ILE A 24 -6.02 0.09 -1.42
N ASP A 25 -6.66 -1.06 -1.25
CA ASP A 25 -6.70 -1.75 0.03
C ASP A 25 -5.69 -2.88 0.05
N CYS A 26 -5.14 -3.13 1.23
CA CYS A 26 -4.32 -4.28 1.53
C CYS A 26 -5.11 -5.26 2.40
N PHE A 27 -5.00 -6.55 2.13
CA PHE A 27 -5.64 -7.61 2.90
C PHE A 27 -4.62 -8.64 3.32
N ALA A 28 -4.84 -9.24 4.48
CA ALA A 28 -4.10 -10.39 4.96
C ALA A 28 -4.95 -11.15 5.96
N ASN A 29 -4.78 -12.47 6.00
CA ASN A 29 -5.28 -13.28 7.09
C ASN A 29 -4.34 -13.09 8.28
N CYS A 30 -4.87 -12.69 9.43
CA CYS A 30 -4.02 -12.47 10.61
C CYS A 30 -4.78 -12.76 11.89
N TYR A 31 -4.16 -13.57 12.76
CA TYR A 31 -4.66 -13.88 14.09
C TYR A 31 -3.54 -13.79 15.15
N PRO A 32 -3.74 -13.05 16.26
CA PRO A 32 -4.76 -12.00 16.42
C PRO A 32 -4.56 -10.86 15.39
N ASN A 33 -5.40 -9.82 15.43
CA ASN A 33 -5.40 -8.71 14.46
C ASN A 33 -3.98 -8.18 14.16
N CYS A 34 -3.73 -7.84 12.89
CA CYS A 34 -2.48 -7.23 12.43
C CYS A 34 -2.58 -5.72 12.32
N ILE A 35 -1.43 -5.06 12.37
CA ILE A 35 -1.27 -3.66 11.95
C ILE A 35 -0.92 -3.64 10.47
N PHE A 36 -1.55 -2.74 9.73
CA PHE A 36 -1.30 -2.48 8.32
C PHE A 36 -0.68 -1.10 8.16
N TRP A 37 0.33 -1.00 7.32
CA TRP A 37 0.92 0.27 6.95
C TRP A 37 1.56 0.20 5.57
N TRP A 38 1.64 1.34 4.90
CA TRP A 38 2.21 1.44 3.57
C TRP A 38 3.56 2.15 3.63
N LYS A 39 4.54 1.57 2.95
CA LYS A 39 5.86 2.17 2.76
C LYS A 39 6.00 2.68 1.34
N GLY A 40 6.16 3.99 1.19
CA GLY A 40 6.55 4.62 -0.06
C GLY A 40 7.34 5.90 0.19
N ARG A 41 7.00 6.98 -0.52
CA ARG A 41 7.53 8.34 -0.25
C ARG A 41 7.16 8.84 1.14
N VAL A 42 6.00 8.44 1.62
CA VAL A 42 5.48 8.70 2.96
C VAL A 42 5.06 7.37 3.58
N ILE A 43 5.05 7.29 4.91
CA ILE A 43 4.51 6.16 5.65
C ILE A 43 3.03 6.47 5.93
N ILE A 44 2.15 5.52 5.63
CA ILE A 44 0.72 5.64 5.87
C ILE A 44 0.29 4.45 6.72
N GLU A 45 -0.02 4.69 7.99
CA GLU A 45 -0.41 3.67 8.96
C GLU A 45 -1.91 3.37 8.84
N ASN A 46 -2.29 2.75 7.72
CA ASN A 46 -3.67 2.34 7.46
C ASN A 46 -3.70 1.10 6.57
N GLN A 47 -4.80 0.38 6.60
CA GLN A 47 -5.07 -0.73 5.69
C GLN A 47 -5.22 -0.24 4.24
N THR A 48 -5.89 0.89 4.05
CA THR A 48 -6.08 1.55 2.76
C THR A 48 -4.98 2.58 2.51
N LEU A 49 -4.32 2.49 1.36
CA LEU A 49 -3.48 3.57 0.84
C LEU A 49 -4.38 4.60 0.17
N TYR A 50 -4.71 5.66 0.89
CA TYR A 50 -5.46 6.81 0.36
C TYR A 50 -4.51 7.98 0.10
N ILE A 51 -4.43 8.42 -1.15
CA ILE A 51 -3.55 9.51 -1.58
C ILE A 51 -4.33 10.48 -2.47
N ILE A 52 -4.22 11.77 -2.17
CA ILE A 52 -4.46 12.85 -3.14
C ILE A 52 -3.13 13.07 -3.83
N PHE A 53 -3.03 12.72 -5.10
CA PHE A 53 -1.75 12.58 -5.77
C PHE A 53 -1.08 13.93 -6.01
N GLU A 54 0.09 14.11 -5.42
CA GLU A 54 1.02 15.16 -5.82
C GLU A 54 2.18 14.53 -6.60
N THR A 55 2.71 15.20 -7.62
CA THR A 55 3.81 14.69 -8.47
C THR A 55 5.05 14.24 -7.68
N ARG A 56 5.31 14.81 -6.50
CA ARG A 56 6.40 14.39 -5.60
C ARG A 56 6.14 13.03 -4.91
N MET A 57 4.90 12.58 -4.88
CA MET A 57 4.47 11.30 -4.32
C MET A 57 4.64 10.14 -5.31
N ALA A 58 5.00 10.41 -6.57
CA ALA A 58 5.36 9.37 -7.52
C ALA A 58 6.48 8.47 -6.96
N GLY A 59 6.31 7.15 -7.14
CA GLY A 59 7.20 6.15 -6.59
C GLY A 59 6.52 4.81 -6.33
N GLN A 60 7.28 3.92 -5.70
CA GLN A 60 6.80 2.60 -5.30
C GLN A 60 6.18 2.65 -3.90
N TYR A 61 5.09 1.91 -3.75
CA TYR A 61 4.38 1.72 -2.49
C TYR A 61 4.16 0.24 -2.25
N ALA A 62 4.53 -0.26 -1.08
CA ALA A 62 4.25 -1.63 -0.67
C ALA A 62 3.49 -1.63 0.66
N CYS A 63 2.52 -2.53 0.79
CA CYS A 63 1.84 -2.75 2.05
C CYS A 63 2.69 -3.67 2.93
N HIS A 64 2.81 -3.30 4.20
CA HIS A 64 3.42 -4.08 5.24
C HIS A 64 2.35 -4.46 6.26
N VAL A 65 2.35 -5.73 6.64
CA VAL A 65 1.39 -6.30 7.58
C VAL A 65 2.16 -6.94 8.71
N THR A 66 2.01 -6.42 9.93
CA THR A 66 2.75 -6.86 11.10
C THR A 66 1.80 -7.43 12.15
N ASN A 67 2.05 -8.68 12.56
CA ASN A 67 1.40 -9.25 13.74
C ASN A 67 2.25 -8.95 14.98
N GLN A 68 1.73 -8.14 15.90
CA GLN A 68 2.52 -7.64 17.03
C GLN A 68 2.88 -8.73 18.05
N GLU A 69 2.03 -9.75 18.22
CA GLU A 69 2.29 -10.86 19.15
C GLU A 69 3.47 -11.74 18.71
N THR A 70 3.51 -12.07 17.41
CA THR A 70 4.56 -12.92 16.84
C THR A 70 5.75 -12.14 16.30
N ASN A 71 5.62 -10.81 16.22
CA ASN A 71 6.59 -9.89 15.60
C ASN A 71 6.97 -10.23 14.15
N ILE A 72 6.08 -10.96 13.45
CA ILE A 72 6.26 -11.32 12.04
C ILE A 72 5.64 -10.24 11.16
N THR A 73 6.39 -9.81 10.15
CA THR A 73 5.93 -8.88 9.11
C THR A 73 5.99 -9.53 7.74
N LEU A 74 4.90 -9.46 6.98
CA LEU A 74 4.86 -9.77 5.56
C LEU A 74 4.67 -8.50 4.74
N VAL A 75 5.13 -8.53 3.48
CA VAL A 75 5.12 -7.38 2.56
C VAL A 75 4.44 -7.79 1.26
N SER A 76 3.56 -6.95 0.74
CA SER A 76 2.92 -7.16 -0.56
C SER A 76 3.90 -6.96 -1.71
N ASP A 77 3.53 -7.41 -2.90
CA ASP A 77 4.12 -6.85 -4.12
C ASP A 77 3.92 -5.32 -4.15
N PRO A 78 4.91 -4.55 -4.63
CA PRO A 78 4.78 -3.11 -4.70
C PRO A 78 3.89 -2.70 -5.87
N ILE A 79 3.16 -1.61 -5.67
CA ILE A 79 2.59 -0.83 -6.77
C ILE A 79 3.50 0.35 -7.11
N THR A 80 3.44 0.85 -8.34
CA THR A 80 4.16 2.04 -8.76
C THR A 80 3.19 3.10 -9.25
N LEU A 81 3.26 4.29 -8.64
CA LEU A 81 2.53 5.48 -9.06
C LEU A 81 3.44 6.33 -9.96
N TYR A 82 3.05 6.48 -11.22
CA TYR A 82 3.71 7.31 -12.21
C TYR A 82 2.97 8.63 -12.38
N ARG A 83 3.70 9.66 -12.78
CA ARG A 83 3.12 10.90 -13.28
C ARG A 83 2.57 10.63 -14.67
N ASP A 84 1.30 10.90 -14.89
CA ASP A 84 0.74 10.91 -16.25
C ASP A 84 1.35 12.10 -17.02
N LYS A 85 1.98 11.80 -18.15
CA LYS A 85 2.54 12.80 -19.07
C LYS A 85 1.53 13.03 -20.20
N LYS A 86 0.33 13.50 -19.86
CA LYS A 86 -0.60 14.04 -20.85
C LYS A 86 -0.30 15.52 -21.08
#